data_AF-W1VG48-F1
#
_entry.id   AF-W1VG48-F1
#
_cell.length_a   1.000
_cell.length_b   1.000
_cell.length_c   1.000
_cell.angle_alpha   90.00
_cell.angle_beta   90.00
_cell.angle_gamma   90.00
#
_symmetry.space_group_name_H-M   'P 1'
#
loop_
_entity.id
_entity.type
_entity.pdbx_description
1 polymer ?
#
loop_
_entity_poly.entity_id
_entity_poly.type
_entity_poly.pdbx_seq_one_letter_code
_entity_poly.pdbx_strand_id
1 'polypeptide(L)'
;VRMWRAVTRAAVDARPGTRVLDLAAGTGTSSAEYAREGAQVVACDFSTGMVAEGKRRHPEITFVAGDAMALPFADATFDVVTISYGLRNVQDTALALREMARVTRPGGRLVIAEFSTPTWAPFRDLYRFYLGTALPAAGRLVSSNTEAY
;
A
#
# COMPACT_ATOMS: atom_id res chain seq x y z
N VAL A 1 10.50 8.08 -1.17
CA VAL A 1 9.42 7.34 -1.88
C VAL A 1 9.88 6.71 -3.19
N ARG A 2 10.53 7.43 -4.11
CA ARG A 2 10.90 6.91 -5.45
C ARG A 2 11.76 5.63 -5.44
N MET A 3 12.78 5.57 -4.58
CA MET A 3 13.61 4.36 -4.40
C MET A 3 12.76 3.16 -3.95
N TRP A 4 11.97 3.32 -2.90
CA TRP A 4 11.11 2.25 -2.39
C TRP A 4 10.09 1.80 -3.41
N ARG A 5 9.51 2.71 -4.20
CA ARG A 5 8.61 2.34 -5.30
C ARG A 5 9.31 1.46 -6.35
N ALA A 6 10.55 1.78 -6.70
CA ALA A 6 11.34 0.95 -7.62
C ALA A 6 11.64 -0.45 -7.03
N VAL A 7 11.96 -0.53 -5.74
CA VAL A 7 12.18 -1.81 -5.04
C VAL A 7 10.90 -2.64 -4.98
N THR A 8 9.77 -2.03 -4.58
CA THR A 8 8.46 -2.70 -4.55
C THR A 8 8.07 -3.19 -5.93
N ARG A 9 8.24 -2.36 -6.97
CA ARG A 9 7.98 -2.75 -8.37
C ARG A 9 8.82 -3.95 -8.81
N ALA A 10 10.12 -3.95 -8.49
CA ALA A 10 11.00 -5.08 -8.77
C ALA A 10 10.60 -6.35 -8.00
N ALA A 11 10.11 -6.22 -6.77
CA ALA A 11 9.64 -7.35 -5.97
C ALA A 11 8.29 -7.92 -6.46
N VAL A 12 7.38 -7.04 -6.90
CA VAL A 12 6.13 -7.41 -7.58
C VAL A 12 6.45 -8.15 -8.87
N ASP A 13 7.48 -7.71 -9.61
CA ASP A 13 7.96 -8.35 -10.84
C ASP A 13 6.79 -8.61 -11.79
N ALA A 14 6.05 -7.53 -12.08
CA ALA A 14 4.90 -7.56 -12.97
C ALA A 14 5.36 -7.92 -14.38
N ARG A 15 4.71 -8.91 -14.98
CA ARG A 15 5.02 -9.41 -16.33
C ARG A 15 3.74 -9.79 -17.07
N PRO A 16 3.78 -9.90 -18.40
CA PRO A 16 2.68 -10.48 -19.18
C PRO A 16 2.21 -11.81 -18.58
N GLY A 17 0.90 -11.94 -18.38
CA GLY A 17 0.27 -13.12 -17.79
C GLY A 17 0.23 -13.15 -16.25
N THR A 18 0.86 -12.20 -15.56
CA THR A 18 0.78 -12.08 -14.09
C THR A 18 -0.51 -11.38 -13.68
N ARG A 19 -1.28 -11.95 -12.74
CA ARG A 19 -2.42 -11.31 -12.10
C ARG A 19 -1.99 -10.63 -10.81
N VAL A 20 -2.10 -9.31 -10.78
CA VAL A 20 -1.69 -8.48 -9.64
C VAL A 20 -2.93 -7.87 -8.97
N LEU A 21 -3.07 -8.06 -7.66
CA LEU A 21 -3.98 -7.29 -6.83
C LEU A 21 -3.19 -6.20 -6.10
N ASP A 22 -3.53 -4.94 -6.35
CA ASP A 22 -2.95 -3.79 -5.66
C ASP A 22 -3.97 -3.25 -4.65
N LEU A 23 -3.70 -3.42 -3.36
CA LEU A 23 -4.56 -2.99 -2.26
C LEU A 23 -4.20 -1.58 -1.80
N ALA A 24 -5.22 -0.85 -1.32
CA ALA A 24 -5.09 0.56 -0.99
C ALA A 24 -4.47 1.35 -2.16
N ALA A 25 -4.88 1.00 -3.38
CA ALA A 25 -4.30 1.50 -4.63
C ALA A 25 -4.57 2.99 -4.87
N GLY A 26 -5.50 3.60 -4.13
CA GLY A 26 -5.95 4.97 -4.33
C GLY A 26 -6.39 5.19 -5.76
N THR A 27 -5.81 6.20 -6.42
CA THR A 27 -6.07 6.50 -7.83
C THR A 27 -5.24 5.66 -8.81
N GLY A 28 -4.57 4.59 -8.36
CA GLY A 28 -3.90 3.60 -9.21
C GLY A 28 -2.50 3.94 -9.71
N THR A 29 -1.73 4.75 -8.99
CA THR A 29 -0.38 5.15 -9.45
C THR A 29 0.58 3.97 -9.60
N SER A 30 0.66 3.07 -8.61
CA SER A 30 1.42 1.82 -8.67
C SER A 30 0.79 0.84 -9.65
N SER A 31 -0.54 0.72 -9.63
CA SER A 31 -1.30 -0.17 -10.51
C SER A 31 -1.01 0.11 -11.98
N ALA A 32 -0.91 1.39 -12.36
CA ALA A 32 -0.55 1.80 -13.72
C ALA A 32 0.90 1.47 -14.09
N GLU A 33 1.84 1.42 -13.14
CA GLU A 33 3.20 0.94 -13.41
C GLU A 33 3.17 -0.56 -13.74
N TYR A 34 2.45 -1.37 -12.96
CA TYR A 34 2.33 -2.81 -13.19
C TYR A 34 1.58 -3.13 -14.49
N ALA A 35 0.53 -2.37 -14.82
CA ALA A 35 -0.21 -2.54 -16.07
C ALA A 35 0.66 -2.24 -17.30
N ARG A 36 1.52 -1.21 -17.24
CA ARG A 36 2.50 -0.92 -18.30
C ARG A 36 3.54 -2.02 -18.50
N GLU A 37 3.78 -2.84 -17.47
CA GLU A 37 4.63 -4.04 -17.58
C GLU A 37 3.90 -5.26 -18.16
N GLY A 38 2.61 -5.11 -18.50
CA GLY A 38 1.79 -6.14 -19.12
C GLY A 38 1.05 -7.05 -18.14
N ALA A 39 1.10 -6.76 -16.84
CA ALA A 39 0.31 -7.51 -15.86
C ALA A 39 -1.20 -7.22 -15.99
N GLN A 40 -2.02 -8.21 -15.61
CA GLN A 40 -3.46 -8.06 -15.42
C GLN A 40 -3.69 -7.51 -14.01
N VAL A 41 -3.96 -6.21 -13.91
CA VAL A 41 -4.03 -5.51 -12.63
C VAL A 41 -5.47 -5.28 -12.18
N VAL A 42 -5.75 -5.66 -10.93
CA VAL A 42 -6.93 -5.22 -10.19
C VAL A 42 -6.47 -4.26 -9.11
N ALA A 43 -6.90 -3.00 -9.21
CA ALA A 43 -6.70 -1.98 -8.19
C ALA A 43 -7.89 -2.00 -7.22
N CYS A 44 -7.63 -2.26 -5.94
CA CYS A 44 -8.64 -2.34 -4.90
C CYS A 44 -8.40 -1.26 -3.84
N ASP A 45 -9.43 -0.48 -3.54
CA ASP A 45 -9.36 0.54 -2.49
C ASP A 45 -10.69 0.63 -1.73
N PHE A 46 -10.64 0.94 -0.44
CA PHE A 46 -11.84 1.13 0.37
C PHE A 46 -12.57 2.43 0.01
N SER A 47 -11.84 3.45 -0.44
CA SER A 47 -12.39 4.74 -0.83
C SER A 47 -13.01 4.68 -2.22
N THR A 48 -14.35 4.70 -2.27
CA THR A 48 -15.11 4.75 -3.52
C THR A 48 -14.78 5.98 -4.38
N GLY A 49 -14.44 7.11 -3.74
CA GLY A 49 -14.00 8.32 -4.43
C GLY A 49 -12.65 8.14 -5.14
N MET A 50 -11.68 7.50 -4.47
CA MET A 50 -10.39 7.17 -5.08
C MET A 50 -10.54 6.17 -6.23
N VAL A 51 -11.40 5.16 -6.06
CA VAL A 51 -11.76 4.19 -7.11
C VAL A 51 -12.36 4.90 -8.33
N ALA A 52 -13.31 5.81 -8.14
CA ALA A 52 -13.94 6.55 -9.23
C ALA A 52 -12.92 7.42 -9.99
N GLU A 53 -12.06 8.13 -9.27
CA GLU A 53 -11.00 8.94 -9.87
C GLU A 53 -9.95 8.07 -10.57
N GLY A 54 -9.60 6.92 -10.00
CA GLY A 54 -8.72 5.92 -10.59
C GLY A 54 -9.24 5.44 -11.95
N LYS A 55 -10.52 5.05 -12.02
CA LYS A 55 -11.19 4.67 -13.28
C LYS A 55 -11.13 5.77 -14.34
N ARG A 56 -11.28 7.03 -13.92
CA ARG A 56 -11.20 8.19 -14.82
C ARG A 56 -9.78 8.39 -15.37
N ARG A 57 -8.75 8.18 -14.56
CA ARG A 57 -7.33 8.36 -14.94
C ARG A 57 -6.76 7.18 -15.73
N HIS A 58 -7.22 5.98 -15.42
CA HIS A 58 -6.70 4.71 -15.92
C HIS A 58 -7.88 3.79 -16.33
N PRO A 59 -8.62 4.14 -17.40
CA PRO A 59 -9.78 3.36 -17.86
C PRO A 59 -9.42 1.93 -18.29
N GLU A 60 -8.15 1.67 -18.58
CA GLU A 60 -7.60 0.35 -18.91
C GLU A 60 -7.41 -0.58 -17.70
N ILE A 61 -7.44 -0.05 -16.47
CA ILE A 61 -7.22 -0.82 -15.24
C ILE A 61 -8.56 -1.16 -14.60
N THR A 62 -8.70 -2.39 -14.10
CA THR A 62 -9.88 -2.77 -13.33
C THR A 62 -9.79 -2.20 -11.92
N PHE A 63 -10.73 -1.32 -11.54
CA PHE A 63 -10.84 -0.81 -10.18
C PHE A 63 -12.06 -1.38 -9.44
N VAL A 64 -11.82 -1.86 -8.23
CA VAL A 64 -12.82 -2.47 -7.34
C VAL A 64 -12.81 -1.73 -5.99
N ALA A 65 -13.99 -1.43 -5.46
CA ALA A 65 -14.10 -0.97 -4.08
C ALA A 65 -14.12 -2.19 -3.16
N GLY A 66 -13.27 -2.21 -2.12
CA GLY A 66 -13.19 -3.36 -1.23
C GLY A 66 -12.42 -3.09 0.07
N ASP A 67 -12.83 -3.79 1.13
CA ASP A 67 -12.12 -3.82 2.41
C ASP A 67 -11.02 -4.88 2.38
N ALA A 68 -9.80 -4.50 2.78
CA ALA A 68 -8.67 -5.41 2.87
C ALA A 68 -8.89 -6.54 3.89
N MET A 69 -9.80 -6.36 4.86
CA MET A 69 -10.19 -7.36 5.86
C MET A 69 -11.29 -8.32 5.39
N ALA A 70 -11.90 -8.07 4.23
CA ALA A 70 -12.92 -8.93 3.63
C ALA A 70 -12.92 -8.73 2.10
N LEU A 71 -11.91 -9.30 1.44
CA LEU A 71 -11.65 -9.05 0.04
C LEU A 71 -12.72 -9.72 -0.85
N PRO A 72 -13.33 -8.99 -1.81
CA PRO A 72 -14.40 -9.51 -2.68
C PRO A 72 -13.86 -10.37 -3.83
N PHE A 73 -12.88 -11.23 -3.55
CA PHE A 73 -12.22 -12.10 -4.52
C PHE A 73 -12.23 -13.55 -4.03
N ALA A 74 -12.25 -14.47 -4.98
CA ALA A 74 -12.11 -15.90 -4.68
C ALA A 74 -10.71 -16.23 -4.17
N ASP A 75 -10.60 -17.34 -3.47
CA ASP A 75 -9.34 -17.90 -2.99
C ASP A 75 -8.38 -18.17 -4.17
N ALA A 76 -7.08 -18.02 -3.93
CA ALA A 76 -6.03 -18.37 -4.89
C ALA A 76 -6.17 -17.72 -6.28
N THR A 77 -6.71 -16.50 -6.35
CA THR A 77 -6.99 -15.79 -7.62
C THR A 77 -5.76 -15.10 -8.21
N PHE A 78 -4.90 -14.53 -7.36
CA PHE A 78 -3.82 -13.64 -7.78
C PHE A 78 -2.44 -14.29 -7.66
N ASP A 79 -1.56 -14.00 -8.62
CA ASP A 79 -0.15 -14.37 -8.58
C ASP A 79 0.62 -13.54 -7.54
N VAL A 80 0.29 -12.25 -7.47
CA VAL A 80 0.91 -11.29 -6.55
C VAL A 80 -0.17 -10.41 -5.95
N VAL A 81 -0.15 -10.29 -4.62
CA VAL A 81 -0.94 -9.30 -3.89
C VAL A 81 0.03 -8.31 -3.26
N THR A 82 -0.19 -7.03 -3.50
CA THR A 82 0.68 -5.96 -3.02
C THR A 82 -0.10 -4.88 -2.28
N ILE A 83 0.53 -4.26 -1.29
CA ILE A 83 0.02 -3.08 -0.59
C ILE A 83 1.19 -2.14 -0.28
N SER A 84 1.05 -0.86 -0.64
CA SER A 84 2.09 0.14 -0.40
C SER A 84 1.56 1.27 0.45
N TYR A 85 2.10 1.41 1.66
CA TYR A 85 1.80 2.49 2.62
C TYR A 85 0.32 2.59 3.04
N GLY A 86 -0.47 1.54 2.81
CA GLY A 86 -1.87 1.45 3.20
C GLY A 86 -2.13 0.51 4.37
N LEU A 87 -1.22 -0.44 4.64
CA LEU A 87 -1.46 -1.51 5.62
C LEU A 87 -1.60 -0.95 7.04
N ARG A 88 -0.82 0.08 7.38
CA ARG A 88 -0.92 0.76 8.70
C ARG A 88 -2.28 1.40 8.99
N ASN A 89 -3.10 1.61 7.96
CA ASN A 89 -4.44 2.21 8.10
C ASN A 89 -5.54 1.13 8.24
N VAL A 90 -5.20 -0.15 8.11
CA VAL A 90 -6.14 -1.25 8.26
C VAL A 90 -6.29 -1.60 9.74
N GLN A 91 -7.54 -1.64 10.20
CA GLN A 91 -7.88 -1.80 11.62
C GLN A 91 -7.33 -3.11 12.22
N ASP A 92 -7.56 -4.25 11.54
CA ASP A 92 -6.97 -5.53 11.89
C ASP A 92 -5.96 -5.94 10.81
N THR A 93 -4.70 -5.58 11.03
CA THR A 93 -3.60 -5.95 10.14
C THR A 93 -3.46 -7.47 9.99
N ALA A 94 -3.68 -8.25 11.06
CA ALA A 94 -3.54 -9.70 10.99
C ALA A 94 -4.64 -10.33 10.14
N LEU A 95 -5.88 -9.81 10.22
CA LEU A 95 -6.97 -10.23 9.36
C LEU A 95 -6.72 -9.87 7.90
N ALA A 96 -6.25 -8.65 7.62
CA ALA A 96 -5.91 -8.28 6.25
C ALA A 96 -4.78 -9.13 5.67
N LEU A 97 -3.75 -9.48 6.46
CA LEU A 97 -2.71 -10.40 6.00
C LEU A 97 -3.27 -11.81 5.70
N ARG A 98 -4.25 -12.29 6.49
CA ARG A 98 -4.94 -13.56 6.20
C ARG A 98 -5.75 -13.48 4.90
N GLU A 99 -6.47 -12.38 4.68
CA GLU A 99 -7.23 -12.17 3.44
C GLU A 99 -6.33 -12.03 2.21
N MET A 100 -5.25 -11.27 2.32
CA MET A 100 -4.22 -11.18 1.28
C MET A 100 -3.67 -12.56 0.95
N ALA A 101 -3.34 -13.36 1.97
CA ALA A 101 -2.85 -14.73 1.77
C ALA A 101 -3.91 -15.63 1.12
N ARG A 102 -5.18 -15.55 1.54
CA ARG A 102 -6.30 -16.32 1.01
C ARG A 102 -6.48 -16.11 -0.50
N VAL A 103 -6.46 -14.87 -0.96
CA VAL A 103 -6.67 -14.55 -2.38
C VAL A 103 -5.40 -14.72 -3.22
N THR A 104 -4.23 -14.92 -2.59
CA THR A 104 -2.98 -15.25 -3.27
C THR A 104 -2.93 -16.74 -3.56
N ARG A 105 -2.57 -17.14 -4.78
CA ARG A 105 -2.43 -18.57 -5.11
C ARG A 105 -1.29 -19.24 -4.33
N PRO A 106 -1.32 -20.57 -4.17
CA PRO A 106 -0.15 -21.31 -3.73
C PRO A 106 1.09 -20.99 -4.58
N GLY A 107 2.21 -20.68 -3.92
CA GLY A 107 3.45 -20.25 -4.57
C GLY A 107 3.41 -18.83 -5.16
N GLY A 108 2.33 -18.08 -4.94
CA GLY A 108 2.25 -16.64 -5.22
C GLY A 108 3.02 -15.80 -4.19
N ARG A 109 3.01 -14.48 -4.38
CA ARG A 109 3.79 -13.54 -3.54
C ARG A 109 2.90 -12.50 -2.86
N LEU A 110 3.22 -12.22 -1.60
CA LEU A 110 2.78 -11.03 -0.90
C LEU A 110 3.91 -10.00 -0.88
N VAL A 111 3.67 -8.81 -1.42
CA VAL A 111 4.66 -7.73 -1.43
C VAL A 111 4.13 -6.55 -0.63
N ILE A 112 4.79 -6.23 0.48
CA ILE A 112 4.33 -5.19 1.41
C ILE A 112 5.43 -4.14 1.54
N ALA A 113 5.07 -2.89 1.25
CA ALA A 113 5.94 -1.74 1.48
C ALA A 113 5.32 -0.85 2.56
N GLU A 114 5.97 -0.74 3.71
CA GLU A 114 5.46 0.04 4.83
C GLU A 114 6.61 0.71 5.60
N PHE A 115 6.29 1.77 6.35
CA PHE A 115 7.21 2.33 7.32
C PHE A 115 7.42 1.36 8.48
N SER A 116 8.66 1.24 8.96
CA SER A 116 8.99 0.38 10.10
C SER A 116 10.01 1.06 11.00
N THR A 117 10.33 0.40 12.11
CA THR A 117 11.32 0.88 13.07
C THR A 117 12.73 0.46 12.64
N PRO A 118 13.71 1.38 12.69
CA PRO A 118 15.08 1.00 12.37
C PRO A 118 15.62 -0.06 13.33
N THR A 119 16.36 -1.03 12.79
CA THR A 119 16.91 -2.15 13.56
C THR A 119 18.23 -1.80 14.26
N TRP A 120 19.06 -0.95 13.64
CA TRP A 120 20.32 -0.49 14.22
C TRP A 120 20.08 0.44 15.41
N ALA A 121 20.51 0.01 16.59
CA ALA A 121 20.16 0.65 17.86
C ALA A 121 20.52 2.15 17.94
N PRO A 122 21.74 2.60 17.58
CA PRO A 122 22.09 4.01 17.64
C PRO A 122 21.18 4.90 16.77
N PHE A 123 20.84 4.45 15.56
CA PHE A 123 19.96 5.20 14.68
C PHE A 123 18.50 5.15 15.12
N ARG A 124 18.04 4.03 15.67
CA ARG A 124 16.69 3.93 16.25
C ARG A 124 16.51 4.93 17.40
N ASP A 125 17.51 5.06 18.26
CA ASP A 125 17.43 5.94 19.43
C ASP A 125 17.48 7.42 19.00
N LEU A 126 18.34 7.77 18.02
CA LEU A 126 18.33 9.08 17.37
C LEU A 126 16.98 9.39 16.69
N TYR A 127 16.43 8.42 15.96
CA TYR A 127 15.15 8.55 15.27
C TYR A 127 13.99 8.77 16.25
N ARG A 128 13.98 8.04 17.37
CA ARG A 128 13.01 8.22 18.47
C ARG A 128 13.14 9.59 19.13
N PHE A 129 14.37 10.04 19.41
CA PHE A 129 14.62 11.36 20.00
C PHE A 129 14.15 12.48 19.06
N TYR A 130 14.47 12.39 17.78
CA TYR A 130 14.03 13.35 16.77
C TYR A 130 12.50 13.42 16.67
N LEU A 131 11.82 12.28 16.53
CA LEU A 131 10.35 12.24 16.44
C LEU A 131 9.64 12.63 17.74
N GLY A 132 10.17 12.24 18.89
CA GLY A 132 9.55 12.45 20.20
C GLY A 132 9.82 13.82 20.82
N THR A 133 10.91 14.49 20.45
CA THR A 133 11.36 15.72 21.11
C THR A 133 11.55 16.87 20.14
N ALA A 134 12.29 16.66 19.04
CA ALA A 134 12.59 17.74 18.11
C ALA A 134 11.37 18.16 17.28
N LEU A 135 10.58 17.20 16.78
CA LEU A 135 9.39 17.47 15.97
C LEU A 135 8.29 18.22 16.74
N PRO A 136 7.91 17.79 17.97
CA PRO A 136 6.91 18.51 18.77
C PRO A 136 7.39 19.89 19.22
N ALA A 137 8.68 20.05 19.52
CA ALA A 137 9.25 21.34 19.90
C ALA A 137 9.26 22.33 18.73
N ALA A 138 9.67 21.89 17.53
CA ALA A 138 9.59 22.69 16.31
C ALA A 138 8.14 23.00 15.91
N GLY A 139 7.22 22.04 16.06
CA GLY A 139 5.79 22.25 15.88
C GLY A 139 5.26 23.36 16.79
N ARG A 140 5.56 23.30 18.10
CA ARG A 140 5.15 24.33 19.09
C ARG A 140 5.74 25.72 18.82
N LEU A 141 6.94 25.79 18.22
CA LEU A 141 7.60 27.05 17.88
C LEU A 141 7.06 27.70 16.60
N VAL A 142 6.47 26.91 15.70
CA VAL A 142 5.97 27.37 14.39
C VAL A 142 4.43 27.46 14.36
N SER A 143 3.72 26.72 15.22
CA SER A 143 2.27 26.76 15.31
C SER A 143 1.78 27.86 16.28
N SER A 144 1.76 29.11 15.81
CA SER A 144 0.95 30.16 16.43
C SER A 144 -0.53 30.03 15.99
N ASN A 145 -1.15 28.88 16.25
CA ASN A 145 -2.61 28.77 16.34
C ASN A 145 -2.96 27.55 17.20
N THR A 146 -3.13 27.80 18.48
CA THR A 146 -3.51 26.82 19.50
C THR A 146 -5.02 26.56 19.41
N GLU A 147 -5.51 25.97 18.32
CA GLU A 147 -6.82 25.31 18.29
C GLU A 147 -6.97 24.50 17.00
N ALA A 148 -6.70 23.20 17.09
CA ALA A 148 -7.25 22.20 16.19
C ALA A 148 -7.24 20.83 16.90
N TYR A 149 -8.44 20.49 17.42
CA TYR A 149 -8.95 19.21 17.97
C TYR A 149 -8.45 18.74 19.33
#